data_AF-A0A5B9WEZ0-F1
#
_entry.id   AF-A0A5B9WEZ0-F1
#
_cell.length_a   1.000
_cell.length_b   1.000
_cell.length_c   1.000
_cell.angle_alpha   90.00
_cell.angle_beta   90.00
_cell.angle_gamma   90.00
#
_symmetry.space_group_name_H-M   'P 1'
#
loop_
_entity.id
_entity.type
_entity.pdbx_description
1 polymer ?
#
loop_
_entity_poly.entity_id
_entity_poly.type
_entity_poly.pdbx_seq_one_letter_code
_entity_poly.pdbx_strand_id
1 'polypeptide(L)'
;MDTNDAKEAWHAQPSRPRLATDAGSVIEDVRRDQRAFAATIFWRDVREVGTCALMVPLWIVVGARSAMPWTWYLAVPAMLWVAGFMLADRLRHPRRPVDSSEPLRRHVERSLEEVEHQIWMLRNVFWWYLLPLALAMFAFVGQVAWRLPMGVWPAALFGLLASAILSGTLAGVYWINQHAVRADLEPRRRKLDALRASLADEEPAAG
;
A
#
# COMPACT_ATOMS: atom_id res chain seq x y z
N MET A 1 -62.18 14.04 -4.33
CA MET A 1 -60.74 13.84 -4.56
C MET A 1 -60.45 12.45 -4.06
N ASP A 2 -60.39 11.50 -5.00
CA ASP A 2 -60.55 10.07 -4.74
C ASP A 2 -59.20 9.41 -4.41
N THR A 3 -59.16 8.62 -3.35
CA THR A 3 -57.90 8.09 -2.79
C THR A 3 -57.27 6.97 -3.65
N ASN A 4 -57.98 6.51 -4.68
CA ASN A 4 -57.48 5.49 -5.60
C ASN A 4 -56.56 6.05 -6.69
N ASP A 5 -56.78 7.28 -7.17
CA ASP A 5 -55.90 7.93 -8.16
C ASP A 5 -54.49 8.16 -7.60
N ALA A 6 -54.38 8.41 -6.30
CA ALA A 6 -53.11 8.56 -5.60
C ALA A 6 -52.33 7.24 -5.46
N LYS A 7 -53.02 6.07 -5.48
CA LYS A 7 -52.38 4.75 -5.43
C LYS A 7 -51.93 4.27 -6.81
N GLU A 8 -52.70 4.56 -7.85
CA GLU A 8 -52.32 4.22 -9.23
C GLU A 8 -51.12 5.05 -9.71
N ALA A 9 -51.02 6.33 -9.31
CA ALA A 9 -49.85 7.16 -9.58
C ALA A 9 -48.58 6.68 -8.86
N TRP A 10 -48.72 6.02 -7.70
CA TRP A 10 -47.59 5.49 -6.93
C TRP A 10 -47.02 4.18 -7.51
N HIS A 11 -47.86 3.39 -8.17
CA HIS A 11 -47.44 2.15 -8.84
C HIS A 11 -46.85 2.37 -10.25
N ALA A 12 -47.05 3.56 -10.84
CA ALA A 12 -46.56 3.90 -12.17
C ALA A 12 -45.13 4.48 -12.22
N GLN A 13 -44.44 4.59 -11.08
CA GLN A 13 -43.07 5.11 -11.04
C GLN A 13 -42.06 4.00 -11.41
N PRO A 14 -41.26 4.15 -12.48
CA PRO A 14 -40.26 3.16 -12.83
C PRO A 14 -39.25 3.03 -11.69
N SER A 15 -38.92 1.80 -11.34
CA SER A 15 -38.11 1.36 -10.19
C SER A 15 -36.63 1.85 -10.16
N ARG A 16 -36.31 2.98 -10.80
CA ARG A 16 -35.00 3.63 -10.82
C ARG A 16 -35.06 4.91 -9.98
N PRO A 17 -34.84 4.80 -8.65
CA PRO A 17 -33.68 5.48 -8.07
C PRO A 17 -33.06 4.77 -6.86
N ARG A 18 -33.52 3.58 -6.43
CA ARG A 18 -32.96 2.92 -5.24
C ARG A 18 -31.56 2.33 -5.48
N LEU A 19 -31.28 1.80 -6.66
CA LEU A 19 -29.97 1.20 -7.01
C LEU A 19 -28.86 2.24 -7.18
N ALA A 20 -29.15 3.43 -7.71
CA ALA A 20 -28.16 4.49 -7.88
C ALA A 20 -27.81 5.20 -6.56
N THR A 21 -28.79 5.36 -5.66
CA THR A 21 -28.57 5.90 -4.30
C THR A 21 -27.83 4.88 -3.42
N ASP A 22 -28.13 3.59 -3.56
CA ASP A 22 -27.42 2.51 -2.86
C ASP A 22 -25.97 2.37 -3.37
N ALA A 23 -25.76 2.42 -4.70
CA ALA A 23 -24.42 2.44 -5.30
C ALA A 23 -23.59 3.64 -4.84
N GLY A 24 -24.18 4.83 -4.75
CA GLY A 24 -23.53 6.02 -4.19
C GLY A 24 -23.10 5.82 -2.74
N SER A 25 -23.98 5.26 -1.90
CA SER A 25 -23.69 4.98 -0.48
C SER A 25 -22.65 3.87 -0.30
N VAL A 26 -22.67 2.82 -1.13
CA VAL A 26 -21.65 1.77 -1.17
C VAL A 26 -20.31 2.34 -1.62
N ILE A 27 -20.30 3.26 -2.60
CA ILE A 27 -19.09 3.99 -3.02
C ILE A 27 -18.58 4.91 -1.91
N GLU A 28 -19.46 5.56 -1.15
CA GLU A 28 -19.13 6.45 -0.04
C GLU A 28 -18.55 5.68 1.16
N ASP A 29 -19.16 4.55 1.52
CA ASP A 29 -18.68 3.65 2.59
C ASP A 29 -17.38 2.96 2.18
N VAL A 30 -17.29 2.50 0.93
CA VAL A 30 -16.03 2.02 0.35
C VAL A 30 -14.99 3.15 0.30
N ARG A 31 -15.36 4.41 0.03
CA ARG A 31 -14.46 5.59 0.06
C ARG A 31 -13.99 5.95 1.46
N ARG A 32 -14.86 5.83 2.46
CA ARG A 32 -14.55 6.15 3.86
C ARG A 32 -13.61 5.11 4.45
N ASP A 33 -13.85 3.84 4.16
CA ASP A 33 -12.94 2.74 4.48
C ASP A 33 -11.66 2.79 3.64
N GLN A 34 -11.73 3.17 2.35
CA GLN A 34 -10.58 3.44 1.47
C GLN A 34 -9.65 4.48 2.08
N ARG A 35 -10.18 5.64 2.51
CA ARG A 35 -9.37 6.71 3.09
C ARG A 35 -8.82 6.34 4.45
N ALA A 36 -9.58 5.65 5.30
CA ALA A 36 -9.09 5.27 6.62
C ALA A 36 -7.98 4.21 6.55
N PHE A 37 -8.13 3.19 5.70
CA PHE A 37 -7.12 2.13 5.57
C PHE A 37 -5.89 2.56 4.76
N ALA A 38 -6.12 3.18 3.59
CA ALA A 38 -5.01 3.69 2.78
C ALA A 38 -4.32 4.84 3.51
N ALA A 39 -5.03 5.73 4.22
CA ALA A 39 -4.35 6.72 5.03
C ALA A 39 -3.67 6.10 6.24
N THR A 40 -4.09 4.98 6.82
CA THR A 40 -3.36 4.37 7.95
C THR A 40 -2.06 3.71 7.48
N ILE A 41 -2.06 2.97 6.36
CA ILE A 41 -0.84 2.39 5.78
C ILE A 41 0.05 3.49 5.17
N PHE A 42 -0.53 4.45 4.44
CA PHE A 42 0.20 5.59 3.89
C PHE A 42 0.70 6.56 4.96
N TRP A 43 -0.02 6.76 6.08
CA TRP A 43 0.51 7.53 7.22
C TRP A 43 1.64 6.77 7.91
N ARG A 44 1.59 5.43 7.92
CA ARG A 44 2.72 4.63 8.40
C ARG A 44 3.91 4.81 7.47
N ASP A 45 3.73 4.75 6.16
CA ASP A 45 4.78 4.92 5.16
C ASP A 45 5.32 6.37 5.12
N VAL A 46 4.48 7.39 5.30
CA VAL A 46 4.89 8.80 5.45
C VAL A 46 5.60 9.03 6.78
N ARG A 47 5.16 8.39 7.87
CA ARG A 47 5.93 8.33 9.10
C ARG A 47 7.24 7.58 8.91
N GLU A 48 7.29 6.53 8.10
CA GLU A 48 8.50 5.78 7.79
C GLU A 48 9.48 6.63 6.96
N VAL A 49 9.03 7.41 5.99
CA VAL A 49 9.88 8.38 5.26
C VAL A 49 10.40 9.47 6.19
N GLY A 50 9.54 10.03 7.06
CA GLY A 50 9.97 10.95 8.12
C GLY A 50 10.93 10.31 9.12
N THR A 51 10.71 9.04 9.44
CA THR A 51 11.58 8.23 10.30
C THR A 51 12.91 7.98 9.59
N CYS A 52 12.95 7.69 8.29
CA CYS A 52 14.18 7.59 7.51
C CYS A 52 14.95 8.92 7.52
N ALA A 53 14.26 10.06 7.35
CA ALA A 53 14.91 11.37 7.38
C ALA A 53 15.57 11.70 8.73
N LEU A 54 15.02 11.19 9.85
CA LEU A 54 15.62 11.30 11.19
C LEU A 54 16.61 10.17 11.51
N MET A 55 16.35 8.96 11.03
CA MET A 55 17.16 7.78 11.25
C MET A 55 18.47 7.87 10.50
N VAL A 56 18.50 8.36 9.26
CA VAL A 56 19.74 8.51 8.47
C VAL A 56 20.82 9.32 9.22
N PRO A 57 20.57 10.56 9.68
CA PRO A 57 21.58 11.31 10.44
C PRO A 57 21.91 10.64 11.77
N LEU A 58 20.93 10.04 12.47
CA LEU A 58 21.20 9.27 13.68
C LEU A 58 22.14 8.08 13.39
N TRP A 59 21.90 7.34 12.32
CA TRP A 59 22.67 6.17 11.90
C TRP A 59 24.12 6.56 11.59
N ILE A 60 24.30 7.70 10.92
CA ILE A 60 25.63 8.27 10.63
C ILE A 60 26.34 8.66 11.93
N VAL A 61 25.65 9.38 12.83
CA VAL A 61 26.23 9.83 14.11
C VAL A 61 26.60 8.65 15.02
N VAL A 62 25.71 7.67 15.16
CA VAL A 62 25.96 6.45 15.93
C VAL A 62 27.08 5.64 15.31
N GLY A 63 27.08 5.51 13.98
CA GLY A 63 28.12 4.80 13.24
C GLY A 63 29.49 5.43 13.46
N ALA A 64 29.57 6.77 13.39
CA ALA A 64 30.80 7.51 13.60
C ALA A 64 31.28 7.44 15.05
N ARG A 65 30.38 7.64 16.03
CA ARG A 65 30.73 7.61 17.46
C ARG A 65 31.13 6.23 17.96
N SER A 66 30.51 5.18 17.42
CA SER A 66 30.74 3.81 17.88
C SER A 66 31.78 3.08 17.03
N ALA A 67 32.46 3.78 16.11
CA ALA A 67 33.41 3.20 15.16
C ALA A 67 32.87 1.96 14.43
N MET A 68 31.60 2.03 14.00
CA MET A 68 30.91 0.91 13.36
C MET A 68 31.59 0.51 12.05
N PRO A 69 31.50 -0.77 11.65
CA PRO A 69 32.02 -1.24 10.38
C PRO A 69 31.40 -0.50 9.20
N TRP A 70 32.13 -0.43 8.08
CA TRP A 70 31.66 0.27 6.87
C TRP A 70 30.31 -0.27 6.35
N THR A 71 30.00 -1.56 6.57
CA THR A 71 28.70 -2.16 6.21
C THR A 71 27.51 -1.55 6.95
N TRP A 72 27.72 -0.96 8.12
CA TRP A 72 26.68 -0.20 8.83
C TRP A 72 26.11 0.93 7.97
N TYR A 73 26.98 1.57 7.18
CA TYR A 73 26.61 2.67 6.30
C TYR A 73 25.90 2.21 5.02
N LEU A 74 25.84 0.90 4.71
CA LEU A 74 25.01 0.38 3.61
C LEU A 74 23.51 0.55 3.88
N ALA A 75 23.12 0.72 5.15
CA ALA A 75 21.73 1.04 5.49
C ALA A 75 21.33 2.44 4.98
N VAL A 76 22.26 3.39 4.87
CA VAL A 76 22.00 4.75 4.41
C VAL A 76 21.51 4.80 2.95
N PRO A 77 22.24 4.26 1.95
CA PRO A 77 21.75 4.23 0.58
C PRO A 77 20.48 3.37 0.44
N ALA A 78 20.29 2.33 1.25
CA ALA A 78 19.03 1.56 1.25
C ALA A 78 17.84 2.43 1.72
N MET A 79 18.00 3.20 2.80
CA MET A 79 16.97 4.14 3.29
C MET A 79 16.69 5.26 2.27
N LEU A 80 17.75 5.81 1.66
CA LEU A 80 17.61 6.84 0.61
C LEU A 80 16.91 6.29 -0.64
N TRP A 81 17.19 5.05 -1.03
CA TRP A 81 16.52 4.37 -2.13
C TRP A 81 15.02 4.25 -1.87
N VAL A 82 14.62 3.77 -0.69
CA VAL A 82 13.21 3.65 -0.29
C VAL A 82 12.52 5.02 -0.31
N ALA A 83 13.14 6.03 0.31
CA ALA A 83 12.59 7.38 0.33
C ALA A 83 12.48 7.99 -1.07
N GLY A 84 13.51 7.81 -1.91
CA GLY A 84 13.53 8.27 -3.29
C GLY A 84 12.48 7.56 -4.16
N PHE A 85 12.30 6.25 -3.99
CA PHE A 85 11.26 5.48 -4.68
C PHE A 85 9.86 5.99 -4.34
N MET A 86 9.56 6.19 -3.04
CA MET A 86 8.28 6.74 -2.61
C MET A 86 8.04 8.17 -3.13
N LEU A 87 9.07 9.01 -3.13
CA LEU A 87 8.96 10.37 -3.65
C LEU A 87 8.73 10.36 -5.17
N ALA A 88 9.47 9.54 -5.91
CA ALA A 88 9.30 9.37 -7.35
C ALA A 88 7.91 8.84 -7.70
N ASP A 89 7.39 7.87 -6.93
CA ASP A 89 6.04 7.36 -7.10
C ASP A 89 4.98 8.46 -6.92
N ARG A 90 5.12 9.25 -5.86
CA ARG A 90 4.21 10.36 -5.57
C ARG A 90 4.26 11.48 -6.61
N LEU A 91 5.44 11.75 -7.18
CA LEU A 91 5.61 12.72 -8.26
C LEU A 91 5.03 12.22 -9.59
N ARG A 92 5.05 10.91 -9.83
CA ARG A 92 4.47 10.27 -11.03
C ARG A 92 2.95 10.15 -10.94
N HIS A 93 2.39 10.00 -9.73
CA HIS A 93 0.96 9.86 -9.49
C HIS A 93 0.41 10.99 -8.58
N PRO A 94 0.46 12.26 -9.01
CA PRO A 94 -0.12 13.35 -8.24
C PRO A 94 -1.64 13.17 -8.17
N ARG A 95 -2.19 13.13 -6.95
CA ARG A 95 -3.62 13.10 -6.70
C ARG A 95 -4.25 14.37 -7.26
N ARG A 96 -4.88 14.28 -8.44
CA ARG A 96 -5.64 15.40 -9.01
C ARG A 96 -6.93 15.59 -8.18
N PRO A 97 -7.29 16.83 -7.82
CA PRO A 97 -8.54 17.09 -7.12
C PRO A 97 -9.71 16.62 -7.98
N VAL A 98 -10.62 15.86 -7.36
CA VAL A 98 -11.86 15.39 -7.98
C VAL A 98 -12.72 16.61 -8.26
N ASP A 99 -12.92 16.92 -9.53
CA ASP A 99 -13.93 17.88 -9.95
C ASP A 99 -15.29 17.21 -9.78
N SER A 100 -16.15 17.78 -8.94
CA SER A 100 -17.49 17.27 -8.61
C SER A 100 -18.45 17.20 -9.81
N SER A 101 -18.00 17.63 -10.99
CA SER A 101 -18.70 17.57 -12.28
C SER A 101 -18.34 16.34 -13.13
N GLU A 102 -17.42 15.47 -12.71
CA GLU A 102 -17.02 14.30 -13.52
C GLU A 102 -18.08 13.16 -13.51
N PRO A 103 -18.32 12.51 -14.66
CA PRO A 103 -19.22 11.36 -14.77
C PRO A 103 -18.84 10.23 -13.80
N LEU A 104 -19.85 9.57 -13.19
CA LEU A 104 -19.67 8.48 -12.23
C LEU A 104 -18.70 7.39 -12.73
N ARG A 105 -18.74 7.11 -14.04
CA ARG A 105 -17.83 6.17 -14.73
C ARG A 105 -16.36 6.56 -14.63
N ARG A 106 -16.00 7.82 -14.84
CA ARG A 106 -14.61 8.30 -14.68
C ARG A 106 -14.13 8.17 -13.24
N HIS A 107 -15.04 8.35 -12.28
CA HIS A 107 -14.72 8.18 -10.87
C HIS A 107 -14.42 6.71 -10.52
N VAL A 108 -15.18 5.76 -11.08
CA VAL A 108 -14.93 4.32 -10.92
C VAL A 108 -13.60 3.91 -11.58
N GLU A 109 -13.35 4.34 -12.82
CA GLU A 109 -12.10 4.07 -13.54
C GLU A 109 -10.87 4.56 -12.76
N ARG A 110 -10.88 5.81 -12.27
CA ARG A 110 -9.77 6.37 -11.48
C ARG A 110 -9.57 5.61 -10.17
N SER A 111 -10.66 5.22 -9.49
CA SER A 111 -10.55 4.45 -8.24
C SER A 111 -9.98 3.05 -8.47
N LEU A 112 -10.24 2.46 -9.64
CA LEU A 112 -9.71 1.16 -10.04
C LEU A 112 -8.21 1.27 -10.31
N GLU A 113 -7.77 2.30 -11.05
CA GLU A 113 -6.36 2.58 -11.30
C GLU A 113 -5.57 2.78 -9.99
N GLU A 114 -6.14 3.54 -9.03
CA GLU A 114 -5.51 3.74 -7.72
C GLU A 114 -5.37 2.42 -6.94
N VAL A 115 -6.39 1.56 -6.95
CA VAL A 115 -6.36 0.26 -6.27
C VAL A 115 -5.37 -0.70 -6.94
N GLU A 116 -5.34 -0.73 -8.28
CA GLU A 116 -4.38 -1.55 -9.03
C GLU A 116 -2.94 -1.11 -8.77
N HIS A 117 -2.69 0.19 -8.71
CA HIS A 117 -1.38 0.74 -8.36
C HIS A 117 -0.95 0.35 -6.94
N GLN A 118 -1.86 0.44 -5.96
CA GLN A 118 -1.59 0.00 -4.59
C GLN A 118 -1.30 -1.50 -4.49
N ILE A 119 -2.07 -2.33 -5.21
CA ILE A 119 -1.81 -3.77 -5.31
C ILE A 119 -0.43 -4.02 -5.90
N TRP A 120 -0.07 -3.31 -6.98
CA TRP A 120 1.24 -3.45 -7.60
C TRP A 120 2.36 -3.09 -6.63
N MET A 121 2.22 -1.97 -5.91
CA MET A 121 3.22 -1.51 -4.95
C MET A 121 3.44 -2.52 -3.82
N LEU A 122 2.36 -2.99 -3.18
CA LEU A 122 2.43 -3.96 -2.09
C LEU A 122 2.90 -5.34 -2.56
N ARG A 123 2.49 -5.78 -3.75
CA ARG A 123 2.95 -7.04 -4.32
C ARG A 123 4.44 -7.01 -4.63
N ASN A 124 4.97 -5.85 -5.02
CA ASN A 124 6.38 -5.64 -5.32
C ASN A 124 7.19 -5.12 -4.11
N VAL A 125 6.63 -5.10 -2.89
CA VAL A 125 7.34 -4.66 -1.65
C VAL A 125 8.66 -5.38 -1.44
N PHE A 126 8.77 -6.63 -1.91
CA PHE A 126 10.03 -7.36 -1.88
C PHE A 126 11.16 -6.63 -2.60
N TRP A 127 10.89 -6.10 -3.79
CA TRP A 127 11.91 -5.53 -4.67
C TRP A 127 12.32 -4.12 -4.28
N TRP A 128 11.36 -3.26 -3.94
CA TRP A 128 11.67 -1.86 -3.68
C TRP A 128 12.01 -1.56 -2.21
N TYR A 129 11.56 -2.40 -1.27
CA TYR A 129 11.74 -2.20 0.18
C TYR A 129 12.60 -3.29 0.84
N LEU A 130 12.17 -4.55 0.76
CA LEU A 130 12.81 -5.62 1.55
C LEU A 130 14.22 -5.94 1.03
N LEU A 131 14.42 -6.01 -0.29
CA LEU A 131 15.69 -6.41 -0.88
C LEU A 131 16.83 -5.42 -0.57
N PRO A 132 16.70 -4.10 -0.78
CA PRO A 132 17.76 -3.14 -0.45
C PRO A 132 18.11 -3.16 1.04
N LEU A 133 17.10 -3.26 1.91
CA LEU A 133 17.30 -3.29 3.35
C LEU A 133 17.95 -4.61 3.80
N ALA A 134 17.47 -5.75 3.28
CA ALA A 134 18.01 -7.07 3.56
C ALA A 134 19.50 -7.13 3.20
N LEU A 135 19.88 -6.63 2.01
CA LEU A 135 21.26 -6.64 1.56
C LEU A 135 22.19 -5.90 2.53
N ALA A 136 21.78 -4.71 3.00
CA ALA A 136 22.53 -3.95 3.99
C ALA A 136 22.64 -4.70 5.32
N MET A 137 21.54 -5.29 5.79
CA MET A 137 21.51 -6.00 7.07
C MET A 137 22.32 -7.30 7.06
N PHE A 138 22.23 -8.11 5.99
CA PHE A 138 23.03 -9.32 5.85
C PHE A 138 24.53 -9.03 5.73
N ALA A 139 24.91 -7.98 4.99
CA ALA A 139 26.30 -7.55 4.91
C ALA A 139 26.84 -7.15 6.28
N PHE A 140 26.04 -6.42 7.08
CA PHE A 140 26.41 -6.06 8.45
C PHE A 140 26.54 -7.28 9.36
N VAL A 141 25.55 -8.19 9.37
CA VAL A 141 25.59 -9.43 10.17
C VAL A 141 26.81 -10.27 9.81
N GLY A 142 27.09 -10.44 8.51
CA GLY A 142 28.26 -11.17 8.04
C GLY A 142 29.58 -10.55 8.51
N GLN A 143 29.71 -9.23 8.41
CA GLN A 143 30.92 -8.55 8.88
C GLN A 143 31.08 -8.59 10.40
N VAL A 144 29.99 -8.46 11.17
CA VAL A 144 30.02 -8.58 12.62
C VAL A 144 30.43 -9.99 13.02
N ALA A 145 29.79 -11.02 12.46
CA ALA A 145 30.13 -12.42 12.72
C ALA A 145 31.61 -12.71 12.44
N TRP A 146 32.15 -12.17 11.33
CA TRP A 146 33.56 -12.33 10.96
C TRP A 146 34.54 -11.66 11.92
N ARG A 147 34.14 -10.54 12.54
CA ARG A 147 34.99 -9.73 13.43
C ARG A 147 34.92 -10.14 14.90
N LEU A 148 34.01 -11.03 15.28
CA LEU A 148 33.90 -11.48 16.65
C LEU A 148 35.18 -12.24 17.05
N PRO A 149 35.80 -11.92 18.20
CA PRO A 149 37.00 -12.60 18.69
C PRO A 149 36.63 -13.96 19.32
N MET A 150 35.84 -14.75 18.60
CA MET A 150 35.39 -16.09 18.96
C MET A 150 35.83 -17.06 17.87
N GLY A 151 35.99 -18.35 18.20
CA GLY A 151 36.34 -19.35 17.21
C GLY A 151 35.34 -19.42 16.04
N VAL A 152 35.78 -20.00 14.91
CA VAL A 152 34.99 -20.06 13.66
C VAL A 152 33.60 -20.66 13.85
N TRP A 153 33.47 -21.71 14.68
CA TRP A 153 32.21 -22.40 14.91
C TRP A 153 31.19 -21.54 15.69
N PRO A 154 31.53 -20.97 16.85
CA PRO A 154 30.68 -19.99 17.52
C PRO A 154 30.29 -18.80 16.62
N ALA A 155 31.25 -18.23 15.86
CA ALA A 155 30.98 -17.11 14.97
C ALA A 155 29.97 -17.47 13.86
N ALA A 156 30.14 -18.65 13.25
CA ALA A 156 29.21 -19.18 12.25
C ALA A 156 27.81 -19.41 12.84
N LEU A 157 27.73 -19.97 14.05
CA LEU A 157 26.44 -20.17 14.74
C LEU A 157 25.75 -18.84 15.04
N PHE A 158 26.48 -17.83 15.52
CA PHE A 158 25.96 -16.49 15.74
C PHE A 158 25.42 -15.88 14.43
N GLY A 159 26.22 -15.92 13.37
CA GLY A 159 25.83 -15.42 12.05
C GLY A 159 24.58 -16.12 11.51
N LEU A 160 24.50 -17.44 11.68
CA LEU A 160 23.33 -18.24 11.27
C LEU A 160 22.08 -17.84 12.06
N LEU A 161 22.16 -17.76 13.39
CA LEU A 161 21.02 -17.40 14.23
C LEU A 161 20.53 -15.97 13.95
N ALA A 162 21.46 -15.01 13.86
CA ALA A 162 21.12 -13.63 13.52
C ALA A 162 20.48 -13.53 12.13
N SER A 163 21.02 -14.25 11.14
CA SER A 163 20.46 -14.31 9.79
C SER A 163 19.09 -14.97 9.75
N ALA A 164 18.86 -16.01 10.57
CA ALA A 164 17.57 -16.69 10.66
C ALA A 164 16.49 -15.78 11.27
N ILE A 165 16.80 -15.08 12.36
CA ILE A 165 15.90 -14.10 12.99
C ILE A 165 15.59 -12.96 12.02
N LEU A 166 16.61 -12.44 11.33
CA LEU A 166 16.45 -11.40 10.33
C LEU A 166 15.53 -11.87 9.19
N SER A 167 15.79 -13.06 8.64
CA SER A 167 14.97 -13.64 7.57
C SER A 167 13.53 -13.85 8.01
N GLY A 168 13.29 -14.34 9.23
CA GLY A 168 11.95 -14.50 9.79
C GLY A 168 11.22 -13.17 9.93
N THR A 169 11.92 -12.11 10.35
CA THR A 169 11.35 -10.76 10.46
C THR A 169 10.96 -10.22 9.09
N LEU A 170 11.85 -10.31 8.09
CA LEU A 170 11.58 -9.87 6.72
C LEU A 170 10.44 -10.67 6.08
N ALA A 171 10.40 -11.98 6.30
CA ALA A 171 9.33 -12.85 5.84
C ALA A 171 7.99 -12.52 6.50
N GLY A 172 7.98 -12.17 7.79
CA GLY A 172 6.79 -11.69 8.49
C GLY A 172 6.26 -10.38 7.89
N VAL A 173 7.14 -9.41 7.64
CA VAL A 173 6.77 -8.15 6.96
C VAL A 173 6.21 -8.43 5.56
N TYR A 174 6.86 -9.29 4.79
CA TYR A 174 6.35 -9.69 3.47
C TYR A 174 4.97 -10.34 3.57
N TRP A 175 4.79 -11.27 4.51
CA TRP A 175 3.53 -11.99 4.70
C TRP A 175 2.39 -11.05 5.09
N ILE A 176 2.62 -10.09 6.00
CA ILE A 176 1.61 -9.09 6.37
C ILE A 176 1.18 -8.26 5.16
N ASN A 177 2.14 -7.81 4.33
CA ASN A 177 1.84 -7.05 3.12
C ASN A 177 1.02 -7.88 2.11
N GLN A 178 1.39 -9.15 1.89
CA GLN A 178 0.65 -10.03 0.98
C GLN A 178 -0.71 -10.47 1.54
N HIS A 179 -0.84 -10.56 2.85
CA HIS A 179 -2.11 -10.81 3.50
C HIS A 179 -3.06 -9.63 3.29
N ALA A 180 -2.59 -8.39 3.49
CA ALA A 180 -3.37 -7.19 3.20
C ALA A 180 -3.83 -7.12 1.73
N VAL A 181 -2.96 -7.49 0.77
CA VAL A 181 -3.35 -7.55 -0.65
C VAL A 181 -4.52 -8.53 -0.87
N ARG A 182 -4.43 -9.74 -0.31
CA ARG A 182 -5.42 -10.80 -0.53
C ARG A 182 -6.71 -10.59 0.25
N ALA A 183 -6.61 -10.14 1.50
CA ALA A 183 -7.76 -9.96 2.39
C ALA A 183 -8.56 -8.70 2.04
N ASP A 184 -7.86 -7.61 1.69
CA ASP A 184 -8.49 -6.31 1.53
C ASP A 184 -8.56 -5.86 0.07
N LEU A 185 -7.45 -5.91 -0.67
CA LEU A 185 -7.36 -5.23 -1.97
C LEU A 185 -7.98 -6.03 -3.13
N GLU A 186 -7.77 -7.35 -3.17
CA GLU A 186 -8.30 -8.20 -4.23
C GLU A 186 -9.85 -8.25 -4.28
N PRO A 187 -10.56 -8.41 -3.15
CA PRO A 187 -12.03 -8.36 -3.16
C PRO A 187 -12.57 -6.99 -3.61
N ARG A 188 -11.85 -5.91 -3.27
CA ARG A 188 -12.23 -4.54 -3.64
C ARG A 188 -12.06 -4.28 -5.14
N ARG A 189 -10.97 -4.76 -5.75
CA ARG A 189 -10.79 -4.73 -7.20
C ARG A 189 -11.97 -5.38 -7.94
N ARG A 190 -12.37 -6.58 -7.49
CA ARG A 190 -13.51 -7.31 -8.07
C ARG A 190 -14.83 -6.54 -7.99
N LYS A 191 -15.07 -5.81 -6.89
CA LYS A 191 -16.26 -4.95 -6.73
C LYS A 191 -16.25 -3.77 -7.71
N LEU A 192 -15.10 -3.11 -7.89
CA LEU A 192 -14.96 -2.01 -8.84
C LEU A 192 -15.09 -2.48 -10.30
N ASP A 193 -14.53 -3.65 -10.63
CA ASP A 193 -14.71 -4.28 -11.94
C ASP A 193 -16.18 -4.60 -12.23
N ALA A 194 -16.90 -5.14 -11.23
CA ALA A 194 -18.33 -5.43 -11.36
C ALA A 194 -19.17 -4.16 -11.58
N LEU A 195 -18.85 -3.08 -10.86
CA LEU A 195 -19.53 -1.78 -11.02
C LEU A 195 -19.22 -1.14 -12.39
N ARG A 196 -17.98 -1.28 -12.88
CA ARG A 196 -17.63 -0.83 -14.23
C ARG A 196 -18.43 -1.58 -15.29
N ALA A 197 -18.59 -2.91 -15.12
CA ALA A 197 -19.37 -3.73 -16.02
C ALA A 197 -20.87 -3.33 -16.01
N SER A 198 -21.47 -3.14 -14.84
CA SER A 198 -22.87 -2.71 -14.76
C SER A 198 -23.14 -1.34 -15.39
N LEU A 199 -22.20 -0.40 -15.26
CA LEU A 199 -22.30 0.91 -15.89
C LEU A 199 -22.12 0.85 -17.42
N ALA A 200 -21.36 -0.12 -17.93
CA ALA A 200 -21.20 -0.34 -19.37
C ALA A 200 -22.45 -0.99 -19.99
N ASP A 201 -23.14 -1.87 -19.25
CA ASP A 201 -24.36 -2.56 -19.68
C ASP A 201 -25.62 -1.67 -19.64
N GLU A 202 -25.59 -0.51 -18.96
CA GLU A 202 -26.71 0.44 -18.93
C GLU A 202 -26.71 1.44 -20.11
N GLU A 203 -25.61 1.60 -20.86
CA GLU A 203 -25.52 2.48 -22.02
C GLU A 203 -26.04 1.93 -23.39
N PRO A 204 -26.23 0.62 -23.67
CA PRO A 204 -26.61 0.16 -25.01
C PRO A 204 -28.11 0.32 -25.35
N ALA A 205 -28.93 0.95 -24.51
CA ALA A 205 -30.38 1.08 -24.72
C ALA A 205 -30.86 2.49 -25.14
N ALA A 206 -29.95 3.38 -25.53
CA ALA A 206 -30.28 4.75 -25.98
C ALA A 206 -29.80 5.04 -27.42
N GLY A 207 -29.95 4.05 -28.31
CA GLY A 207 -29.74 4.18 -29.75
C GLY A 207 -31.02 3.89 -30.52
#